data_AF-A0A0A9W7J0-F1
#
_entry.id   AF-A0A0A9W7J0-F1
#
_cell.length_a   1.000
_cell.length_b   1.000
_cell.length_c   1.000
_cell.angle_alpha   90.00
_cell.angle_beta   90.00
_cell.angle_gamma   90.00
#
_symmetry.space_group_name_H-M   'P 1'
#
loop_
_entity.id
_entity.type
_entity.pdbx_description
1 polymer ?
#
loop_
_entity_poly.entity_id
_entity_poly.type
_entity_poly.pdbx_seq_one_letter_code
_entity_poly.pdbx_strand_id
1 'polypeptide(L)'
;DDTITAITLVALGTSLPDTFASRTATVGGSTADDAIGNINGSNSVNVFLGLGLPWLMATVHHYKEGTEFRMSSEGLGFSVLLFLVSAVIAMVVLTVRRNVAYFGKAEIGGPSVGKWGTFSLFVAVWIAYVTLTWLQIAGVIQYDI
;
A
#
# COMPACT_ATOMS: atom_id res chain seq x y z
N ASP A 1 13.62 5.98 20.22
CA ASP A 1 14.26 5.71 18.92
C ASP A 1 14.38 4.24 18.53
N ASP A 2 14.26 3.29 19.45
CA ASP A 2 14.32 1.86 19.09
C ASP A 2 13.06 1.35 18.37
N THR A 3 11.88 1.83 18.76
CA THR A 3 10.60 1.43 18.14
C THR A 3 10.52 1.83 16.67
N ILE A 4 10.98 3.04 16.30
CA ILE A 4 11.01 3.49 14.91
C ILE A 4 11.97 2.63 14.09
N THR A 5 13.15 2.34 14.65
CA THR A 5 14.16 1.46 14.04
C THR A 5 13.63 0.04 13.84
N ALA A 6 12.94 -0.52 14.84
CA ALA A 6 12.33 -1.84 14.74
C ALA A 6 11.23 -1.90 13.68
N ILE A 7 10.32 -0.92 13.65
CA ILE A 7 9.21 -0.87 12.68
C ILE A 7 9.75 -0.70 11.26
N THR A 8 10.72 0.20 11.05
CA THR A 8 11.32 0.40 9.72
C THR A 8 12.08 -0.84 9.25
N LEU A 9 12.82 -1.51 10.12
CA LEU A 9 13.57 -2.72 9.76
C LEU A 9 12.63 -3.89 9.44
N VAL A 10 11.54 -4.06 10.19
CA VAL A 10 10.48 -5.04 9.89
C VAL A 10 9.75 -4.71 8.57
N ALA A 11 9.42 -3.44 8.34
CA ALA A 11 8.78 -3.00 7.10
C ALA A 11 9.68 -3.22 5.87
N LEU A 12 10.98 -2.94 6.00
CA LEU A 12 11.97 -3.25 4.96
C LEU A 12 12.13 -4.76 4.75
N GLY A 13 12.20 -5.53 5.83
CA GLY A 13 12.39 -6.98 5.79
C GLY A 13 11.24 -7.74 5.14
N THR A 14 10.03 -7.20 5.13
CA THR A 14 8.86 -7.75 4.43
C THR A 14 8.76 -7.24 3.00
N SER A 15 8.87 -5.93 2.79
CA SER A 15 8.65 -5.30 1.48
C SER A 15 9.78 -5.54 0.47
N LEU A 16 11.02 -5.72 0.92
CA LEU A 16 12.17 -5.96 0.02
C LEU A 16 12.06 -7.34 -0.67
N PRO A 17 11.89 -8.47 0.06
CA PRO A 17 11.63 -9.77 -0.58
C PRO A 17 10.42 -9.75 -1.52
N ASP A 18 9.32 -9.11 -1.12
CA ASP A 18 8.12 -8.97 -1.97
C ASP A 18 8.40 -8.22 -3.27
N THR A 19 9.20 -7.15 -3.18
CA THR A 19 9.65 -6.40 -4.36
C THR A 19 10.51 -7.26 -5.28
N PHE A 20 11.43 -8.05 -4.73
CA PHE A 20 12.26 -8.96 -5.52
C PHE A 20 11.42 -10.05 -6.18
N ALA A 21 10.51 -10.68 -5.44
CA ALA A 21 9.59 -11.70 -5.96
C ALA A 21 8.71 -11.17 -7.10
N SER A 22 8.16 -9.96 -6.93
CA SER A 22 7.34 -9.28 -7.94
C SER A 22 8.15 -8.94 -9.19
N ARG A 23 9.39 -8.46 -9.01
CA ARG A 23 10.31 -8.20 -10.12
C ARG A 23 10.67 -9.48 -10.86
N THR A 24 10.96 -10.58 -10.15
CA THR A 24 11.30 -11.85 -10.80
C THR A 24 10.12 -12.44 -11.56
N ALA A 25 8.89 -12.30 -11.04
CA ALA A 25 7.68 -12.74 -11.72
C ALA A 25 7.43 -11.98 -13.04
N THR A 26 7.75 -10.68 -13.06
CA THR A 26 7.57 -9.84 -14.27
C THR A 26 8.69 -9.92 -15.27
N VAL A 27 9.88 -10.39 -14.90
CA VAL A 27 10.98 -10.59 -15.87
C VAL A 27 10.71 -11.79 -16.80
N GLY A 28 9.85 -12.74 -16.39
CA GLY A 28 9.45 -13.89 -17.21
C GLY A 28 8.09 -13.76 -17.91
N GLY A 29 7.24 -12.80 -17.50
CA GLY A 29 5.89 -12.60 -17.99
C GLY A 29 5.77 -11.55 -19.10
N SER A 30 4.75 -11.67 -19.95
CA SER A 30 4.42 -10.66 -20.96
C SER A 30 3.59 -9.49 -20.42
N THR A 31 2.98 -9.66 -19.24
CA THR A 31 2.10 -8.68 -18.58
C THR A 31 2.54 -8.42 -17.14
N ALA A 32 2.01 -7.34 -16.55
CA ALA A 32 2.23 -6.94 -15.16
C ALA A 32 1.47 -7.80 -14.15
N ASP A 33 0.52 -8.60 -14.63
CA ASP A 33 -0.52 -9.23 -13.83
C ASP A 33 0.07 -10.06 -12.68
N ASP A 34 1.18 -10.78 -12.92
CA ASP A 34 1.85 -11.61 -11.93
C ASP A 34 2.51 -10.78 -10.80
N ALA A 35 3.12 -9.64 -11.13
CA ALA A 35 3.67 -8.75 -10.11
C ALA A 35 2.56 -8.05 -9.32
N ILE A 36 1.49 -7.60 -9.98
CA ILE A 36 0.37 -6.95 -9.31
C ILE A 36 -0.31 -7.93 -8.35
N GLY A 37 -0.52 -9.17 -8.78
CA GLY A 37 -1.05 -10.25 -7.96
C GLY A 37 -0.17 -10.53 -6.74
N ASN A 38 1.15 -10.62 -6.93
CA ASN A 38 2.09 -10.85 -5.83
C ASN A 38 2.10 -9.69 -4.81
N ILE A 39 2.21 -8.44 -5.28
CA ILE A 39 2.22 -7.25 -4.41
C ILE A 39 0.90 -7.14 -3.62
N ASN A 40 -0.24 -7.29 -4.29
CA ASN A 40 -1.54 -7.18 -3.63
C ASN A 40 -1.77 -8.33 -2.65
N GLY A 41 -1.34 -9.55 -3.00
CA GLY A 41 -1.41 -10.72 -2.14
C GLY A 41 -0.57 -10.55 -0.87
N SER A 42 0.72 -10.23 -1.01
CA SER A 42 1.62 -10.01 0.14
C SER A 42 1.15 -8.86 1.02
N ASN A 43 0.70 -7.74 0.45
CA ASN A 43 0.18 -6.61 1.24
C ASN A 43 -1.11 -6.99 2.00
N SER A 44 -1.99 -7.78 1.38
CA SER A 44 -3.19 -8.29 2.06
C SER A 44 -2.82 -9.16 3.26
N VAL A 45 -1.85 -10.07 3.10
CA VAL A 45 -1.35 -10.91 4.20
C VAL A 45 -0.73 -10.05 5.31
N ASN A 46 0.05 -9.03 4.98
CA ASN A 46 0.66 -8.13 5.97
C ASN A 46 -0.41 -7.36 6.76
N VAL A 47 -1.49 -6.89 6.13
CA VAL A 47 -2.58 -6.22 6.84
C VAL A 47 -3.38 -7.22 7.69
N PHE A 48 -3.86 -8.31 7.11
CA PHE A 48 -4.74 -9.24 7.83
C PHE A 48 -4.02 -10.03 8.91
N LEU A 49 -2.82 -10.56 8.62
CA LEU A 49 -2.06 -11.34 9.60
C LEU A 49 -1.20 -10.43 10.47
N GLY A 50 -0.57 -9.40 9.91
CA GLY A 50 0.31 -8.51 10.67
C GLY A 50 -0.43 -7.57 11.61
N LEU A 51 -1.60 -7.05 11.24
CA LEU A 51 -2.42 -6.20 12.13
C LEU A 51 -3.57 -6.98 12.77
N GLY A 52 -4.24 -7.86 12.01
CA GLY A 52 -5.43 -8.56 12.48
C GLY A 52 -5.15 -9.64 13.54
N LEU A 53 -4.07 -10.43 13.42
CA LEU A 53 -3.76 -11.46 14.42
C LEU A 53 -3.38 -10.87 15.79
N PRO A 54 -2.49 -9.87 15.91
CA PRO A 54 -2.20 -9.25 17.21
C PRO A 54 -3.44 -8.63 17.85
N TRP A 55 -4.29 -7.98 17.06
CA TRP A 55 -5.54 -7.42 17.54
C TRP A 55 -6.49 -8.50 18.07
N LEU A 56 -6.62 -9.62 17.35
CA LEU A 56 -7.42 -10.77 17.79
C LEU A 56 -6.87 -11.36 19.10
N MET A 57 -5.56 -11.59 19.18
CA MET A 57 -4.92 -12.14 20.38
C MET A 57 -5.13 -11.24 21.60
N ALA A 58 -4.94 -9.93 21.44
CA ALA A 58 -5.18 -8.95 22.50
C ALA A 58 -6.65 -8.97 22.94
N THR A 59 -7.59 -8.99 22.00
CA THR A 59 -9.03 -9.04 22.28
C THR A 59 -9.40 -10.30 23.07
N VAL A 60 -8.87 -11.47 22.71
CA VAL A 60 -9.11 -12.72 23.45
C VAL A 60 -8.52 -12.67 24.87
N HIS A 61 -7.34 -12.08 25.03
CA HIS A 61 -6.71 -11.92 26.35
C HIS A 61 -7.55 -11.03 27.27
N HIS A 62 -7.92 -9.85 26.80
CA HIS A 62 -8.74 -8.90 27.55
C HIS A 62 -10.15 -9.45 27.86
N TYR A 63 -10.74 -10.21 26.93
CA TYR A 63 -12.01 -10.92 27.18
C TYR A 63 -11.92 -11.91 28.34
N LYS A 64 -10.79 -12.63 28.48
CA LYS A 64 -10.58 -13.58 29.60
C LYS A 64 -10.33 -12.88 30.93
N GLU A 65 -9.66 -11.74 30.91
CA GLU A 65 -9.35 -10.96 32.12
C GLU A 65 -10.50 -10.05 32.57
N GLY A 66 -11.57 -9.95 31.77
CA GLY A 66 -12.69 -9.05 32.05
C GLY A 66 -12.33 -7.57 31.94
N THR A 67 -11.26 -7.24 31.22
CA THR A 67 -10.80 -5.86 31.01
C THR A 67 -11.27 -5.35 29.65
N GLU A 68 -11.54 -4.04 29.55
CA GLU A 68 -11.92 -3.43 28.27
C GLU A 68 -10.69 -3.17 27.39
N PHE A 69 -10.72 -3.67 26.16
CA PHE A 69 -9.72 -3.35 25.14
C PHE A 69 -10.21 -2.18 24.28
N ARG A 70 -9.68 -0.98 24.53
CA ARG A 70 -9.99 0.24 23.74
C ARG A 70 -8.79 0.60 22.87
N MET A 71 -9.01 0.68 21.57
CA MET A 71 -8.04 1.20 20.61
C MET A 71 -8.60 2.45 19.95
N SER A 72 -7.81 3.53 19.96
CA SER A 72 -8.12 4.75 19.23
C SER A 72 -8.00 4.49 17.73
N SER A 73 -9.12 4.46 17.00
CA SER A 73 -9.16 4.32 15.53
C SER A 73 -9.18 5.67 14.81
N GLU A 74 -8.80 6.75 15.51
CA GLU A 74 -8.84 8.11 14.99
C GLU A 74 -7.98 8.22 13.72
N GLY A 75 -8.58 8.68 12.62
CA GLY A 75 -7.90 8.81 11.32
C GLY A 75 -7.77 7.52 10.49
N LEU A 76 -8.16 6.36 11.02
CA LEU A 76 -8.07 5.10 10.27
C LEU A 76 -8.96 5.13 9.03
N GLY A 77 -10.21 5.57 9.17
CA GLY A 77 -11.16 5.65 8.05
C GLY A 77 -10.67 6.56 6.92
N PHE A 78 -10.09 7.72 7.28
CA PHE A 78 -9.52 8.65 6.32
C PHE A 78 -8.32 8.05 5.58
N SER A 79 -7.40 7.41 6.30
CA SER A 79 -6.23 6.74 5.71
C SER A 79 -6.63 5.62 4.76
N VAL A 80 -7.62 4.80 5.14
CA VAL A 80 -8.16 3.73 4.28
C VAL A 80 -8.81 4.31 3.02
N LEU A 81 -9.59 5.38 3.14
CA LEU A 81 -10.21 6.03 1.99
C LEU A 81 -9.16 6.56 1.00
N LEU A 82 -8.13 7.28 1.49
CA LEU A 82 -7.05 7.78 0.65
C LEU A 82 -6.27 6.64 -0.03
N PHE A 83 -6.06 5.53 0.68
CA PHE A 83 -5.44 4.33 0.12
C PHE A 83 -6.28 3.75 -1.02
N LEU A 84 -7.59 3.61 -0.82
CA LEU A 84 -8.51 3.11 -1.86
C LEU A 84 -8.54 3.99 -3.09
N VAL A 85 -8.61 5.32 -2.93
CA VAL A 85 -8.56 6.27 -4.05
C VAL A 85 -7.24 6.14 -4.81
N SER A 86 -6.11 6.09 -4.09
CA SER A 86 -4.78 5.92 -4.69
C SER A 86 -4.66 4.59 -5.45
N ALA A 87 -5.21 3.50 -4.90
CA ALA A 87 -5.23 2.20 -5.53
C ALA A 87 -6.08 2.18 -6.82
N VAL A 88 -7.25 2.83 -6.81
CA VAL A 88 -8.09 2.98 -8.02
C VAL A 88 -7.36 3.77 -9.09
N ILE A 89 -6.72 4.89 -8.73
CA ILE A 89 -5.91 5.68 -9.67
C ILE A 89 -4.81 4.81 -10.29
N ALA A 90 -4.08 4.05 -9.47
CA ALA A 90 -3.03 3.16 -9.95
C ALA A 90 -3.56 2.10 -10.93
N MET A 91 -4.67 1.44 -10.60
CA MET A 91 -5.29 0.43 -11.45
C MET A 91 -5.79 1.02 -12.78
N VAL A 92 -6.40 2.21 -12.75
CA VAL A 92 -6.86 2.91 -13.96
C VAL A 92 -5.67 3.26 -14.85
N VAL A 93 -4.61 3.83 -14.28
CA VAL A 93 -3.39 4.19 -15.03
C VAL A 93 -2.78 2.95 -15.70
N LEU A 94 -2.64 1.84 -14.98
CA LEU A 94 -2.10 0.59 -15.55
C LEU A 94 -3.01 0.04 -16.67
N THR A 95 -4.33 0.04 -16.46
CA THR A 95 -5.31 -0.40 -17.46
C THR A 95 -5.29 0.48 -18.72
N VAL A 96 -5.14 1.80 -18.56
CA VAL A 96 -5.02 2.73 -19.67
C VAL A 96 -3.72 2.47 -20.44
N ARG A 97 -2.61 2.26 -19.74
CA ARG A 97 -1.32 1.95 -20.38
C ARG A 97 -1.31 0.61 -21.12
N ARG A 98 -2.09 -0.37 -20.65
CA ARG A 98 -2.36 -1.64 -21.37
C ARG A 98 -3.05 -1.41 -22.71
N ASN A 99 -4.10 -0.57 -22.71
CA ASN A 99 -5.04 -0.49 -23.83
C ASN A 99 -4.75 0.64 -24.84
N VAL A 100 -3.95 1.63 -24.48
CA VAL A 100 -3.68 2.79 -25.34
C VAL A 100 -2.43 2.56 -26.20
N ALA A 101 -2.63 2.53 -27.53
CA ALA A 101 -1.57 2.32 -28.52
C ALA A 101 -0.46 3.40 -28.48
N TYR A 102 -0.78 4.64 -28.07
CA TYR A 102 0.20 5.72 -27.90
C TYR A 102 1.33 5.37 -26.92
N PHE A 103 1.05 4.54 -25.91
CA PHE A 103 2.04 4.07 -24.93
C PHE A 103 2.74 2.77 -25.34
N GLY A 104 2.51 2.27 -26.56
CA GLY A 104 3.10 1.04 -27.07
C GLY A 104 2.44 -0.24 -26.56
N LYS A 105 1.22 -0.16 -25.97
CA LYS A 105 0.50 -1.29 -25.33
C LYS A 105 1.32 -2.01 -24.25
N ALA A 106 2.18 -1.28 -23.56
CA ALA A 106 3.07 -1.83 -22.55
C ALA A 106 2.58 -1.44 -21.14
N GLU A 107 2.21 -2.44 -20.35
CA GLU A 107 1.85 -2.29 -18.94
C GLU A 107 3.09 -1.96 -18.10
N ILE A 108 4.16 -2.73 -18.29
CA ILE A 108 5.47 -2.55 -17.67
C ILE A 108 6.48 -2.23 -18.76
N GLY A 109 7.15 -1.09 -18.64
CA GLY A 109 8.02 -0.60 -19.70
C GLY A 109 7.24 0.03 -20.86
N GLY A 110 7.86 0.11 -22.03
CA GLY A 110 7.42 0.95 -23.15
C GLY A 110 8.39 2.11 -23.42
N PRO A 111 7.99 3.11 -24.22
CA PRO A 111 8.84 4.27 -24.53
C PRO A 111 9.36 4.93 -23.24
N SER A 112 10.64 5.31 -23.22
CA SER A 112 11.32 5.82 -22.02
C SER A 112 10.54 6.95 -21.34
N VAL A 113 9.94 7.85 -22.12
CA VAL A 113 9.11 8.96 -21.62
C VAL A 113 7.88 8.47 -20.87
N GLY A 114 7.15 7.48 -21.40
CA GLY A 114 5.94 6.94 -20.75
C GLY A 114 6.24 6.17 -19.46
N LYS A 115 7.37 5.45 -19.41
CA LYS A 115 7.84 4.76 -18.21
C LYS A 115 8.13 5.75 -17.07
N TRP A 116 8.95 6.77 -17.34
CA TRP A 116 9.33 7.77 -16.35
C TRP A 116 8.16 8.66 -15.93
N GLY A 117 7.25 8.99 -16.87
CA GLY A 117 6.02 9.73 -16.55
C GLY A 117 5.11 8.96 -15.58
N THR A 118 4.89 7.66 -15.84
CA THR A 118 4.06 6.80 -14.97
C THR A 118 4.69 6.61 -13.60
N PHE A 119 6.01 6.40 -13.55
CA PHE A 119 6.75 6.33 -12.29
C PHE A 119 6.60 7.63 -11.48
N SER A 120 6.77 8.78 -12.12
CA SER A 120 6.65 10.09 -11.47
C SER A 120 5.24 10.33 -10.93
N LEU A 121 4.21 9.92 -11.68
CA LEU A 121 2.81 9.98 -11.23
C LEU A 121 2.58 9.13 -9.98
N PHE A 122 3.06 7.89 -9.94
CA PHE A 122 2.90 7.02 -8.77
C PHE A 122 3.65 7.55 -7.55
N VAL A 123 4.86 8.08 -7.74
CA VAL A 123 5.59 8.76 -6.66
C VAL A 123 4.80 9.98 -6.16
N ALA A 124 4.21 10.78 -7.06
CA ALA A 124 3.41 11.94 -6.69
C ALA A 124 2.14 11.54 -5.91
N VAL A 125 1.43 10.50 -6.35
CA VAL A 125 0.26 9.96 -5.62
C VAL A 125 0.67 9.45 -4.23
N TRP A 126 1.80 8.77 -4.13
CA TRP A 126 2.33 8.30 -2.84
C TRP A 126 2.71 9.46 -1.91
N ILE A 127 3.41 10.49 -2.41
CA ILE A 127 3.73 11.70 -1.63
C ILE A 127 2.46 12.39 -1.16
N ALA A 128 1.44 12.51 -2.03
CA ALA A 128 0.16 13.09 -1.68
C ALA A 128 -0.53 12.30 -0.57
N TYR A 129 -0.56 10.96 -0.66
CA TYR A 129 -1.08 10.10 0.40
C TYR A 129 -0.39 10.34 1.74
N VAL A 130 0.95 10.33 1.77
CA VAL A 130 1.74 10.55 3.01
C VAL A 130 1.50 11.95 3.57
N THR A 131 1.46 12.96 2.70
CA THR A 131 1.27 14.36 3.13
C THR A 131 -0.13 14.57 3.69
N LEU A 132 -1.17 14.05 3.04
CA LEU A 132 -2.55 14.19 3.49
C LEU A 132 -2.82 13.45 4.79
N THR A 133 -2.29 12.22 4.94
CA THR A 133 -2.38 11.47 6.20
C THR A 133 -1.62 12.17 7.33
N TRP A 134 -0.44 12.71 7.06
CA TRP A 134 0.29 13.51 8.03
C TRP A 134 -0.45 14.79 8.44
N LEU A 135 -1.05 15.51 7.48
CA LEU A 135 -1.86 16.71 7.77
C LEU A 135 -3.09 16.41 8.63
N GLN A 136 -3.68 15.23 8.44
CA GLN A 136 -4.79 14.75 9.25
C GLN A 136 -4.35 14.42 10.68
N ILE A 137 -3.21 13.75 10.85
CA ILE A 137 -2.60 13.49 12.17
C ILE A 137 -2.17 14.79 12.87
N ALA A 138 -1.68 15.77 12.12
CA ALA A 138 -1.30 17.09 12.63
C ALA A 138 -2.50 17.96 13.04
N GLY A 139 -3.74 17.48 12.85
CA GLY A 139 -4.97 18.19 13.20
C GLY A 139 -5.33 19.34 12.26
N VAL A 140 -4.64 19.49 11.13
CA VAL A 140 -4.92 20.53 10.12
C VAL A 140 -6.15 20.18 9.29
N ILE A 141 -6.31 18.90 8.97
CA ILE A 141 -7.49 18.37 8.29
C ILE A 141 -8.29 17.58 9.32
N GLN A 142 -9.39 18.17 9.80
CA GLN A 142 -10.36 17.46 10.63
C GLN A 142 -11.39 16.78 9.73
N TYR A 143 -11.53 15.48 9.90
CA TYR A 143 -12.49 14.67 9.16
C TYR A 143 -13.43 14.03 10.18
N ASP A 144 -14.56 14.69 10.42
CA ASP A 144 -15.66 14.16 11.22
C ASP A 144 -16.43 13.12 10.40
N ILE A 145 -16.19 11.84 10.69
CA ILE A 145 -17.19 10.78 10.46
C ILE A 145 -17.39 10.04 11.78
#